data_AF-A0A3C1LRP1-F1
#
_entry.id   AF-A0A3C1LRP1-F1
#
_cell.length_a   1.000
_cell.length_b   1.000
_cell.length_c   1.000
_cell.angle_alpha   90.00
_cell.angle_beta   90.00
_cell.angle_gamma   90.00
#
_symmetry.space_group_name_H-M   'P 1'
#
loop_
_entity.id
_entity.type
_entity.pdbx_description
1 polymer ?
#
loop_
_entity_poly.entity_id
_entity_poly.type
_entity_poly.pdbx_seq_one_letter_code
_entity_poly.pdbx_strand_id
1 'polypeptide(L)'
;MRNKVLAILFAIVLLFAACSKDDVSVSNLQAQPYIKENGQMGLSLYVKTDAKNPEAIQMMVKDPSGNLSWSFTVNEVDYENETYYGSSDIAMPTRSALPMGTWTVDLFFKDGSTRSMDFDVSYSDEDGAIERFQSQNTEEAWFDTDSNLTVLP
;
A
#
# COMPACT_ATOMS: atom_id res chain seq x y z
N MET A 1 -43.93 37.67 -6.43
CA MET A 1 -42.65 37.44 -5.71
C MET A 1 -42.59 36.10 -4.98
N ARG A 2 -43.66 35.64 -4.32
CA ARG A 2 -43.69 34.40 -3.51
C ARG A 2 -43.28 33.09 -4.25
N ASN A 3 -43.69 32.93 -5.52
CA ASN A 3 -43.37 31.72 -6.30
C ASN A 3 -41.92 31.66 -6.78
N LYS A 4 -41.22 32.81 -6.89
CA LYS A 4 -39.81 32.85 -7.31
C LYS A 4 -38.87 32.41 -6.18
N VAL A 5 -39.20 32.75 -4.93
CA VAL A 5 -38.44 32.35 -3.74
C VAL A 5 -38.54 30.85 -3.49
N LEU A 6 -39.73 30.26 -3.69
CA LEU A 6 -39.94 28.82 -3.53
C LEU A 6 -39.17 28.00 -4.58
N ALA A 7 -39.11 28.47 -5.83
CA ALA A 7 -38.35 27.82 -6.90
C ALA A 7 -36.83 27.88 -6.65
N ILE A 8 -36.32 28.99 -6.11
CA ILE A 8 -34.91 29.14 -5.74
C ILE A 8 -34.55 28.22 -4.57
N LEU A 9 -35.39 28.15 -3.53
CA LEU A 9 -35.16 27.21 -2.42
C LEU A 9 -35.17 25.75 -2.89
N PHE A 10 -36.07 25.38 -3.79
CA PHE A 10 -36.13 24.01 -4.34
C PHE A 10 -34.91 23.68 -5.21
N ALA A 11 -34.42 24.63 -6.00
CA ALA A 11 -33.18 24.49 -6.78
C ALA A 11 -31.94 24.37 -5.89
N ILE A 12 -31.88 25.13 -4.78
CA ILE A 12 -30.79 25.05 -3.79
C ILE A 12 -30.79 23.67 -3.09
N VAL A 13 -31.96 23.14 -2.73
CA VAL A 13 -32.07 21.80 -2.11
C VAL A 13 -31.66 20.69 -3.09
N LEU A 14 -31.99 20.82 -4.39
CA LEU A 14 -31.54 19.89 -5.43
C LEU A 14 -30.01 19.94 -5.68
N LEU A 15 -29.37 21.10 -5.48
CA LEU A 15 -27.90 21.23 -5.57
C LEU A 15 -27.18 20.50 -4.42
N PHE A 16 -27.79 20.38 -3.23
CA PHE A 16 -27.20 19.62 -2.12
C PHE A 16 -27.40 18.10 -2.25
N ALA A 17 -28.41 17.64 -2.99
CA ALA A 17 -28.67 16.20 -3.19
C ALA A 17 -27.84 15.57 -4.33
N ALA A 18 -27.23 16.38 -5.20
CA ALA A 18 -26.52 15.91 -6.39
C ALA A 18 -25.04 15.52 -6.14
N CYS A 19 -24.56 15.59 -4.90
CA CYS A 19 -23.17 15.28 -4.56
C CYS A 19 -23.07 14.11 -3.56
N SER A 20 -23.79 13.02 -3.85
CA SER A 20 -23.47 11.71 -3.25
C SER A 20 -22.25 11.17 -4.00
N LYS A 21 -21.06 11.61 -3.62
CA LYS A 21 -19.83 11.02 -4.11
C LYS A 21 -19.63 9.72 -3.36
N ASP A 22 -19.66 8.59 -4.08
CA ASP A 22 -19.36 7.29 -3.51
C ASP A 22 -17.99 7.38 -2.81
N ASP A 23 -17.95 7.09 -1.50
CA ASP A 23 -16.71 7.11 -0.73
C ASP A 23 -15.83 5.94 -1.20
N VAL A 24 -14.63 6.22 -1.68
CA VAL A 24 -13.67 5.17 -2.04
C VAL A 24 -13.22 4.46 -0.78
N SER A 25 -13.31 3.14 -0.78
CA SER A 25 -12.91 2.28 0.33
C SER A 25 -11.62 1.51 0.02
N VAL A 26 -10.81 1.31 1.05
CA VAL A 26 -9.68 0.38 1.02
C VAL A 26 -10.08 -0.82 1.84
N SER A 27 -10.17 -1.97 1.18
CA SER A 27 -10.65 -3.21 1.78
C SER A 27 -9.54 -4.04 2.41
N ASN A 28 -8.31 -3.89 1.92
CA ASN A 28 -7.16 -4.65 2.41
C ASN A 28 -5.84 -3.94 2.10
N LEU A 29 -4.87 -4.08 2.99
CA LEU A 29 -3.48 -3.65 2.85
C LEU A 29 -2.59 -4.86 3.14
N GLN A 30 -1.74 -5.23 2.19
CA GLN A 30 -0.77 -6.32 2.30
C GLN A 30 0.62 -5.74 2.28
N ALA A 31 1.39 -6.07 3.31
CA ALA A 31 2.76 -5.62 3.50
C ALA A 31 3.62 -6.86 3.78
N GLN A 32 4.63 -7.11 2.94
CA GLN A 32 5.50 -8.27 3.09
C GLN A 32 6.97 -7.83 3.05
N PRO A 33 7.70 -7.92 4.17
CA PRO A 33 9.13 -7.70 4.15
C PRO A 33 9.82 -8.83 3.38
N TYR A 34 10.88 -8.47 2.65
CA TYR A 34 11.71 -9.39 1.90
C TYR A 34 13.19 -9.09 2.10
N ILE A 35 14.01 -10.09 1.80
CA ILE A 35 15.47 -9.99 1.76
C ILE A 35 15.98 -10.63 0.47
N LYS A 36 16.91 -9.97 -0.21
CA LYS A 36 17.63 -10.54 -1.36
C LYS A 36 18.86 -11.29 -0.90
N GLU A 37 19.35 -12.26 -1.68
CA GLU A 37 20.59 -13.00 -1.37
C GLU A 37 21.81 -12.11 -1.07
N ASN A 38 21.87 -10.92 -1.67
CA ASN A 38 22.93 -9.94 -1.42
C ASN A 38 22.80 -9.17 -0.09
N GLY A 39 21.82 -9.51 0.75
CA GLY A 39 21.52 -8.86 2.03
C GLY A 39 20.80 -7.52 1.90
N GLN A 40 20.21 -7.21 0.74
CA GLN A 40 19.34 -6.04 0.58
C GLN A 40 17.93 -6.38 1.07
N MET A 41 17.47 -5.66 2.09
CA MET A 41 16.08 -5.77 2.55
C MET A 41 15.15 -4.82 1.81
N GLY A 42 13.87 -5.16 1.79
CA GLY A 42 12.83 -4.24 1.39
C GLY A 42 11.44 -4.68 1.83
N LEU A 43 10.45 -3.93 1.37
CA LEU A 43 9.05 -4.12 1.70
C LEU A 43 8.22 -4.04 0.42
N SER A 44 7.50 -5.11 0.12
CA SER A 44 6.46 -5.12 -0.89
C SER A 44 5.14 -4.67 -0.26
N LEU A 45 4.42 -3.78 -0.94
CA LEU A 45 3.21 -3.15 -0.40
C LEU A 45 2.12 -3.06 -1.47
N TYR A 46 0.97 -3.65 -1.17
CA TYR A 46 -0.19 -3.70 -2.05
C TYR A 46 -1.48 -3.37 -1.30
N VAL A 47 -2.40 -2.69 -1.97
CA VAL A 47 -3.73 -2.38 -1.44
C VAL A 47 -4.81 -2.89 -2.38
N LYS A 48 -5.95 -3.27 -1.79
CA LYS A 48 -7.17 -3.60 -2.52
C LYS A 48 -8.21 -2.54 -2.26
N THR A 49 -8.71 -1.92 -3.33
CA THR A 49 -9.70 -0.83 -3.26
C THR A 49 -10.81 -1.05 -4.26
N ASP A 50 -11.98 -0.48 -4.00
CA ASP A 50 -13.12 -0.41 -4.92
C ASP A 50 -13.05 0.78 -5.90
N ALA A 51 -11.92 1.50 -5.92
CA ALA A 51 -11.71 2.65 -6.78
C ALA A 51 -11.91 2.30 -8.27
N LYS A 52 -12.83 3.00 -8.94
CA LYS A 52 -13.12 2.81 -10.37
C LYS A 52 -11.97 3.23 -11.32
N ASN A 53 -10.99 3.98 -10.84
CA ASN A 53 -9.81 4.41 -11.61
C ASN A 53 -8.57 4.48 -10.70
N PRO A 54 -7.90 3.34 -10.52
CA PRO A 54 -6.83 3.15 -9.54
C PRO A 54 -5.46 3.66 -10.04
N GLU A 55 -5.26 3.79 -11.35
CA GLU A 55 -4.03 4.34 -11.95
C GLU A 55 -3.74 5.78 -11.52
N ALA A 56 -4.72 6.45 -10.91
CA ALA A 56 -4.60 7.80 -10.40
C ALA A 56 -4.45 7.85 -8.86
N ILE A 57 -4.14 6.72 -8.23
CA ILE A 57 -3.79 6.67 -6.81
C ILE A 57 -2.29 6.94 -6.64
N GLN A 58 -1.97 7.93 -5.81
CA GLN A 58 -0.62 8.08 -5.28
C GLN A 58 -0.55 7.47 -3.88
N MET A 59 0.55 6.80 -3.59
CA MET A 59 0.82 6.19 -2.30
C MET A 59 2.03 6.88 -1.68
N MET A 60 1.88 7.38 -0.45
CA MET A 60 2.99 7.85 0.38
C MET A 60 3.13 6.91 1.57
N VAL A 61 4.33 6.40 1.78
CA VAL A 61 4.66 5.49 2.87
C VAL A 61 5.66 6.18 3.78
N LYS A 62 5.51 6.01 5.10
CA LYS A 62 6.42 6.55 6.11
C LYS A 62 6.86 5.44 7.04
N ASP A 63 8.15 5.44 7.36
CA ASP A 63 8.70 4.53 8.35
C ASP A 63 8.22 4.87 9.78
N PRO A 64 8.43 3.97 10.76
CA PRO A 64 7.96 4.18 12.13
C PRO A 64 8.55 5.41 12.82
N SER A 65 9.75 5.84 12.40
CA SER A 65 10.36 7.05 12.93
C SER A 65 9.86 8.34 12.27
N GLY A 66 9.17 8.23 11.12
CA GLY A 66 8.73 9.34 10.28
C GLY A 66 9.87 10.07 9.57
N ASN A 67 11.10 9.57 9.62
CA ASN A 67 12.28 10.19 9.01
C ASN A 67 12.47 9.79 7.54
N LEU A 68 11.97 8.62 7.16
CA LEU A 68 12.00 8.12 5.80
C LEU A 68 10.58 8.15 5.24
N SER A 69 10.47 8.65 4.01
CA SER A 69 9.21 8.63 3.29
C SER A 69 9.45 8.32 1.83
N TRP A 70 8.56 7.51 1.28
CA TRP A 70 8.55 7.14 -0.12
C TRP A 70 7.22 7.54 -0.73
N SER A 71 7.24 7.96 -1.99
CA SER A 71 6.05 8.36 -2.73
C SER A 71 6.06 7.70 -4.09
N PHE A 72 4.95 7.07 -4.45
CA PHE A 72 4.84 6.27 -5.66
C PHE A 72 3.50 6.52 -6.34
N THR A 73 3.49 6.41 -7.67
CA THR A 73 2.26 6.11 -8.40
C THR A 73 2.04 4.60 -8.30
N VAL A 74 0.83 4.17 -7.92
CA VAL A 74 0.54 2.74 -7.85
C VAL A 74 0.37 2.16 -9.25
N ASN A 75 0.81 0.93 -9.43
CA ASN A 75 0.53 0.12 -10.60
C ASN A 75 -0.48 -0.96 -10.25
N GLU A 76 -1.27 -1.35 -11.24
CA GLU A 76 -2.17 -2.50 -11.16
C GLU A 76 -1.37 -3.80 -11.24
N VAL A 77 -1.72 -4.76 -10.38
CA VAL A 77 -1.15 -6.10 -10.34
C VAL A 77 -2.28 -7.09 -10.13
N ASP A 78 -2.44 -8.03 -11.06
CA ASP A 78 -3.39 -9.13 -10.92
C ASP A 78 -2.70 -10.36 -10.30
N TYR A 79 -3.28 -10.89 -9.22
CA TYR A 79 -2.81 -12.10 -8.54
C TYR A 79 -4.00 -12.93 -8.07
N GLU A 80 -4.00 -14.23 -8.40
CA GLU A 80 -5.06 -15.18 -8.03
C GLU A 80 -6.51 -14.74 -8.38
N ASN A 81 -6.70 -14.06 -9.51
CA ASN A 81 -7.96 -13.45 -9.96
C ASN A 81 -8.46 -12.27 -9.12
N GLU A 82 -7.58 -11.68 -8.31
CA GLU A 82 -7.83 -10.44 -7.61
C GLU A 82 -6.89 -9.35 -8.12
N THR A 83 -7.41 -8.13 -8.21
CA THR A 83 -6.64 -6.96 -8.62
C THR A 83 -6.16 -6.20 -7.38
N TYR A 84 -4.86 -5.97 -7.34
CA TYR A 84 -4.14 -5.24 -6.32
C TYR A 84 -3.50 -3.98 -6.91
N TYR A 85 -3.26 -2.99 -6.06
CA TYR A 85 -2.59 -1.75 -6.43
C TYR A 85 -1.42 -1.51 -5.49
N GLY A 86 -0.22 -1.42 -6.03
CA GLY A 86 1.00 -1.28 -5.23
C GLY A 86 2.10 -0.54 -5.96
N SER A 87 3.22 -0.29 -5.29
CA SER A 87 4.39 0.34 -5.90
C SER A 87 5.44 -0.69 -6.32
N SER A 88 6.46 -0.19 -7.02
CA SER A 88 7.79 -0.83 -6.98
C SER A 88 8.28 -0.84 -5.54
N ASP A 89 8.87 -1.96 -5.12
CA ASP A 89 9.24 -2.22 -3.73
C ASP A 89 9.98 -1.08 -3.03
N ILE A 90 9.71 -0.89 -1.73
CA ILE A 90 10.56 -0.06 -0.87
C ILE A 90 11.85 -0.85 -0.61
N ALA A 91 12.92 -0.50 -1.32
CA ALA A 91 14.22 -1.13 -1.14
C ALA A 91 15.11 -0.29 -0.22
N MET A 92 15.66 -0.91 0.82
CA MET A 92 16.69 -0.31 1.64
C MET A 92 18.05 -0.38 0.92
N PRO A 93 19.01 0.52 1.21
CA PRO A 93 20.38 0.32 0.79
C PRO A 93 20.94 -1.03 1.25
N THR A 94 21.89 -1.60 0.52
CA THR A 94 22.53 -2.88 0.90
C THR A 94 23.08 -2.81 2.33
N ARG A 95 22.79 -3.83 3.15
CA ARG A 95 23.14 -3.90 4.58
C ARG A 95 22.49 -2.85 5.49
N SER A 96 21.45 -2.17 5.02
CA SER A 96 20.54 -1.41 5.88
C SER A 96 19.34 -2.28 6.22
N ALA A 97 19.08 -2.44 7.51
CA ALA A 97 17.89 -3.11 8.00
C ALA A 97 16.63 -2.34 7.58
N LEU A 98 15.56 -3.07 7.29
CA LEU A 98 14.23 -2.49 7.13
C LEU A 98 13.69 -2.07 8.51
N PRO A 99 13.28 -0.82 8.73
CA PRO A 99 12.74 -0.41 10.03
C PRO A 99 11.56 -1.29 10.47
N MET A 100 11.67 -1.91 11.65
CA MET A 100 10.57 -2.62 12.29
C MET A 100 9.70 -1.65 13.09
N GLY A 101 8.42 -1.99 13.23
CA GLY A 101 7.43 -1.22 13.97
C GLY A 101 6.23 -0.84 13.11
N THR A 102 5.47 0.16 13.56
CA THR A 102 4.25 0.61 12.87
C THR A 102 4.60 1.65 11.81
N TRP A 103 4.30 1.33 10.57
CA TRP A 103 4.42 2.20 9.40
C TRP A 103 3.07 2.82 9.08
N THR A 104 3.08 3.96 8.40
CA THR A 104 1.86 4.61 7.91
C THR A 104 1.90 4.67 6.39
N VAL A 105 0.75 4.39 5.76
CA VAL A 105 0.50 4.59 4.34
C VAL A 105 -0.65 5.56 4.13
N ASP A 106 -0.41 6.58 3.31
CA ASP A 106 -1.40 7.55 2.85
C ASP A 106 -1.67 7.31 1.36
N LEU A 107 -2.93 7.04 1.01
CA LEU A 107 -3.40 6.94 -0.37
C LEU A 107 -4.11 8.23 -0.76
N PHE A 108 -3.70 8.81 -1.88
CA PHE A 108 -4.29 10.00 -2.47
C PHE A 108 -5.01 9.62 -3.76
N PHE A 109 -6.32 9.79 -3.77
CA PHE A 109 -7.14 9.44 -4.92
C PHE A 109 -7.32 10.66 -5.82
N LYS A 110 -7.49 10.43 -7.13
CA LYS A 110 -7.76 11.48 -8.13
C LYS A 110 -8.93 12.40 -7.77
N ASP A 111 -9.87 11.84 -7.04
CA ASP A 111 -11.08 12.52 -6.63
C ASP A 111 -10.83 13.52 -5.47
N GLY A 112 -9.58 13.61 -4.99
CA GLY A 112 -9.12 14.50 -3.94
C GLY A 112 -9.26 13.91 -2.52
N SER A 113 -9.82 12.72 -2.38
CA SER A 113 -9.89 12.05 -1.09
C SER A 113 -8.54 11.47 -0.68
N THR A 114 -8.33 11.35 0.63
CA THR A 114 -7.17 10.70 1.22
C THR A 114 -7.65 9.60 2.16
N ARG A 115 -6.92 8.48 2.18
CA ARG A 115 -7.09 7.40 3.16
C ARG A 115 -5.75 7.12 3.81
N SER A 116 -5.73 7.06 5.13
CA SER A 116 -4.54 6.78 5.92
C SER A 116 -4.74 5.46 6.65
N MET A 117 -3.72 4.61 6.65
CA MET A 117 -3.74 3.29 7.28
C MET A 117 -2.39 3.06 7.94
N ASP A 118 -2.41 2.35 9.06
CA ASP A 118 -1.21 1.88 9.73
C ASP A 118 -1.04 0.37 9.52
N PHE A 119 0.20 -0.09 9.44
CA PHE A 119 0.54 -1.51 9.36
C PHE A 119 1.86 -1.79 10.08
N ASP A 120 2.00 -2.99 10.62
CA ASP A 120 3.21 -3.38 11.34
C ASP A 120 4.16 -4.16 10.45
N VAL A 121 5.44 -3.81 10.53
CA VAL A 121 6.55 -4.57 9.95
C VAL A 121 7.32 -5.22 11.07
N SER A 122 7.42 -6.56 11.00
CA SER A 122 8.22 -7.35 11.92
C SER A 122 8.83 -8.54 11.19
N TYR A 123 10.06 -8.86 11.54
CA TYR A 123 10.80 -10.00 11.00
C TYR A 123 11.93 -10.36 11.98
N SER A 124 12.58 -11.49 11.77
CA SER A 124 13.73 -11.91 12.58
C SER A 124 14.71 -12.75 11.76
N ASP A 125 15.90 -13.03 12.30
CA ASP A 125 16.84 -14.01 11.74
C ASP A 125 17.10 -13.86 10.22
N GLU A 126 17.50 -12.65 9.79
CA GLU A 126 17.78 -12.33 8.38
C GLU A 126 18.81 -13.29 7.75
N ASP A 127 19.92 -13.51 8.45
CA ASP A 127 21.00 -14.39 7.98
C ASP A 127 20.52 -15.85 7.88
N GLY A 128 19.79 -16.33 8.89
CA GLY A 128 19.24 -17.69 8.87
C GLY A 128 18.21 -17.90 7.76
N ALA A 129 17.44 -16.88 7.40
CA ALA A 129 16.51 -16.95 6.25
C ALA A 129 17.28 -17.20 4.94
N ILE A 130 18.39 -16.49 4.72
CA ILE A 130 19.25 -16.69 3.53
C ILE A 130 19.90 -18.08 3.55
N GLU A 131 20.43 -18.53 4.70
CA GLU A 131 21.03 -19.86 4.81
C GLU A 131 20.03 -20.98 4.49
N ARG A 132 18.81 -20.88 5.03
CA ARG A 132 17.73 -21.84 4.74
C ARG A 132 17.36 -21.81 3.26
N PHE A 133 17.25 -20.63 2.64
CA PHE A 133 16.96 -20.49 1.22
C PHE A 133 17.99 -21.21 0.34
N GLN A 134 19.29 -20.95 0.60
CA GLN A 134 20.39 -21.58 -0.13
C GLN A 134 20.40 -23.10 0.05
N SER A 135 19.99 -23.61 1.22
CA SER A 135 19.90 -25.06 1.48
C SER A 135 18.80 -25.76 0.66
N GLN A 136 17.76 -25.04 0.23
CA GLN A 136 16.70 -25.58 -0.62
C GLN A 136 17.14 -25.75 -2.08
N ASN A 137 18.23 -25.09 -2.49
CA ASN A 137 18.77 -25.14 -3.86
C ASN A 137 17.69 -24.80 -4.92
N THR A 138 16.94 -23.73 -4.67
CA THR A 138 15.91 -23.18 -5.54
C THR A 138 16.31 -21.80 -6.07
N GLU A 139 15.83 -21.44 -7.27
CA GLU A 139 15.95 -20.10 -7.85
C GLU A 139 14.62 -19.34 -7.81
N GLU A 140 13.61 -19.87 -7.10
CA GLU A 140 12.30 -19.25 -6.95
C GLU A 140 12.20 -18.54 -5.60
N ALA A 141 11.50 -17.39 -5.56
CA ALA A 141 11.23 -16.69 -4.30
C ALA A 141 10.58 -17.64 -3.27
N TRP A 142 11.03 -17.55 -2.02
CA TRP A 142 10.59 -18.43 -0.93
C TRP A 142 10.18 -17.64 0.30
N PHE A 143 9.00 -17.92 0.84
CA PHE A 143 8.58 -17.35 2.12
C PHE A 143 9.07 -18.22 3.28
N ASP A 144 9.97 -17.66 4.09
CA ASP A 144 10.48 -18.30 5.29
C ASP A 144 9.65 -17.88 6.51
N THR A 145 8.81 -18.81 6.96
CA THR A 145 7.87 -18.58 8.07
C THR A 145 8.56 -18.33 9.40
N ASP A 146 9.79 -18.82 9.59
CA ASP A 146 10.53 -18.67 10.84
C ASP A 146 11.08 -17.25 11.01
N SER A 147 11.45 -16.59 9.90
CA SER A 147 11.92 -15.21 9.88
C SER A 147 10.82 -14.19 9.56
N ASN A 148 9.68 -14.64 9.03
CA ASN A 148 8.64 -13.79 8.42
C ASN A 148 9.19 -12.95 7.26
N LEU A 149 10.12 -13.51 6.47
CA LEU A 149 10.72 -12.86 5.31
C LEU A 149 10.43 -13.66 4.05
N THR A 150 10.15 -12.95 2.95
CA THR A 150 10.32 -13.53 1.62
C THR A 150 11.79 -13.39 1.21
N VAL A 151 12.45 -14.50 0.89
CA VAL A 151 13.81 -14.49 0.33
C VAL A 151 13.70 -14.49 -1.19
N LEU A 152 14.37 -13.53 -1.82
CA LEU A 152 14.46 -13.38 -3.28
C LEU A 152 15.86 -13.75 -3.77
N PRO A 153 15.98 -14.51 -4.87
CA PRO A 153 17.27 -14.80 -5.52
C PRO A 153 17.97 -13.52 -6.02
#